data_AF-A0A3B9M683-F1
#
_entry.id   AF-A0A3B9M683-F1
#
_cell.length_a   1.000
_cell.length_b   1.000
_cell.length_c   1.000
_cell.angle_alpha   90.00
_cell.angle_beta   90.00
_cell.angle_gamma   90.00
#
_symmetry.space_group_name_H-M   'P 1'
#
loop_
_entity.id
_entity.type
_entity.pdbx_description
1 polymer ?
#
loop_
_entity_poly.entity_id
_entity_poly.type
_entity_poly.pdbx_seq_one_letter_code
_entity_poly.pdbx_strand_id
1 'polypeptide(L)' 'TDIANCCGFGGTFSLEWPRVADRLAEWKLDAIAKTGCTVVASDNPGCLMHIAAAARRRGLKLRVAHVLELVAEHLATL' A
#
# COMPACT_ATOMS: atom_id res chain seq x y z
N THR A 1 -14.91 7.21 -4.96
CA THR A 1 -14.48 5.81 -4.74
C THR A 1 -13.00 5.84 -4.42
N ASP A 2 -12.67 6.23 -3.20
CA ASP A 2 -11.32 6.73 -2.84
C ASP A 2 -10.26 5.61 -2.76
N ILE A 3 -10.72 4.37 -2.53
CA ILE A 3 -9.85 3.19 -2.43
C ILE A 3 -9.21 2.81 -3.77
N ALA A 4 -9.78 3.21 -4.91
CA ALA A 4 -9.26 2.90 -6.24
C ALA A 4 -8.12 3.84 -6.69
N ASN A 5 -7.80 4.87 -5.92
CA ASN A 5 -6.77 5.85 -6.27
C ASN A 5 -5.38 5.20 -6.48
N CYS A 6 -4.49 5.85 -7.23
CA CYS A 6 -3.11 5.38 -7.37
C CYS A 6 -2.36 5.38 -6.02
N CYS A 7 -1.40 4.47 -5.85
CA CYS A 7 -0.54 4.41 -4.66
C CYS A 7 0.56 5.48 -4.62
N GLY A 8 0.81 6.16 -5.75
CA GLY A 8 1.81 7.23 -5.86
C GLY A 8 3.19 6.80 -6.35
N PHE A 9 3.51 5.50 -6.41
CA PHE A 9 4.85 5.04 -6.79
C PHE A 9 5.22 5.35 -8.25
N GLY A 10 4.55 4.74 -9.24
CA GLY A 10 4.72 5.04 -10.67
C GLY A 10 6.16 4.96 -11.22
N GLY A 11 7.11 4.30 -10.53
CA GLY A 11 8.52 4.26 -10.94
C GLY A 11 9.16 5.65 -10.92
N THR A 12 9.67 6.10 -12.07
CA THR A 12 10.32 7.42 -12.25
C THR A 12 9.43 8.57 -11.80
N PHE A 13 8.10 8.42 -11.92
CA PHE A 13 7.14 9.42 -11.45
C PHE A 13 7.37 9.82 -9.99
N SER A 14 7.60 8.88 -9.08
CA SER A 14 7.85 9.20 -7.66
C SER A 14 9.18 9.92 -7.42
N LEU A 15 10.13 9.80 -8.34
CA LEU A 15 11.42 10.50 -8.26
C LEU A 15 11.33 11.91 -8.81
N GLU A 16 10.60 12.10 -9.92
CA GLU A 16 10.39 13.40 -10.54
C GLU A 16 9.40 14.27 -9.74
N TRP A 17 8.35 13.65 -9.18
CA TRP A 17 7.25 14.33 -8.52
C TRP A 17 6.99 13.81 -7.09
N PRO A 18 8.00 13.85 -6.20
CA PRO A 18 7.93 13.20 -4.88
C PRO A 18 6.77 13.72 -4.02
N ARG A 19 6.50 15.03 -4.06
CA ARG A 19 5.40 15.64 -3.29
C ARG A 19 4.02 15.17 -3.76
N VAL A 20 3.87 14.90 -5.06
CA VAL A 20 2.61 14.40 -5.62
C VAL A 20 2.45 12.93 -5.26
N ALA A 21 3.51 12.14 -5.40
CA ALA A 21 3.56 10.74 -5.00
C ALA A 21 3.17 10.56 -3.51
N ASP A 22 3.79 11.33 -2.62
CA ASP A 22 3.45 11.29 -1.18
C ASP A 22 1.99 11.70 -0.93
N ARG A 23 1.47 12.70 -1.63
CA ARG A 23 0.06 13.10 -1.47
C ARG A 23 -0.91 11.99 -1.89
N LEU A 24 -0.61 11.29 -2.98
CA LEU A 24 -1.39 10.13 -3.44
C LEU A 24 -1.35 8.99 -2.42
N ALA A 25 -0.17 8.73 -1.84
CA ALA A 25 -0.02 7.75 -0.78
C ALA A 25 -0.86 8.11 0.46
N GLU A 26 -0.88 9.37 0.89
CA GLU A 26 -1.71 9.80 2.02
C GLU A 26 -3.21 9.60 1.75
N TRP A 27 -3.70 9.95 0.56
CA TRP A 27 -5.09 9.68 0.19
C TRP A 27 -5.41 8.19 0.17
N LYS A 28 -4.47 7.36 -0.30
CA LYS A 28 -4.60 5.91 -0.26
C LYS A 28 -4.70 5.41 1.19
N LEU A 29 -3.86 5.89 2.10
CA LEU A 29 -3.90 5.51 3.52
C LEU A 29 -5.18 5.99 4.22
N ASP A 30 -5.68 7.18 3.90
CA ASP A 30 -6.98 7.65 4.40
C ASP A 30 -8.11 6.71 3.98
N ALA A 31 -8.11 6.28 2.71
CA ALA A 31 -9.09 5.33 2.21
C ALA A 31 -8.96 3.95 2.89
N ILE A 32 -7.74 3.44 3.05
CA ILE A 32 -7.45 2.18 3.75
C ILE A 32 -7.94 2.25 5.20
N ALA A 33 -7.61 3.32 5.93
CA ALA A 33 -7.99 3.49 7.33
C ALA A 33 -9.51 3.47 7.54
N LYS A 34 -10.28 4.07 6.62
CA LYS A 34 -11.76 4.04 6.66
C LYS A 34 -12.35 2.63 6.57
N THR A 35 -11.63 1.66 5.99
CA THR A 35 -12.10 0.28 5.89
C THR A 35 -11.97 -0.51 7.20
N GLY A 36 -11.12 -0.05 8.12
CA GLY A 36 -10.76 -0.81 9.32
C GLY A 36 -9.91 -2.06 9.06
N CYS A 37 -9.43 -2.28 7.83
CA CYS A 37 -8.59 -3.43 7.54
C CYS A 37 -7.22 -3.32 8.21
N THR A 38 -6.68 -4.48 8.59
CA THR A 38 -5.33 -4.61 9.17
C THR A 38 -4.32 -5.17 8.17
N VAL A 39 -4.79 -5.61 7.00
CA VAL A 39 -3.99 -6.15 5.91
C VAL A 39 -4.38 -5.46 4.60
N VAL A 40 -3.39 -5.05 3.82
CA VAL A 40 -3.54 -4.62 2.43
C VAL A 40 -2.65 -5.49 1.56
N ALA A 41 -3.23 -6.00 0.48
CA ALA A 41 -2.52 -6.83 -0.48
C ALA A 41 -2.46 -6.17 -1.87
N SER A 42 -1.35 -6.39 -2.57
CA SER A 42 -1.16 -6.00 -3.97
C SER A 42 -0.19 -6.96 -4.64
N ASP A 43 -0.29 -7.08 -5.96
CA ASP A 43 0.65 -7.80 -6.82
C ASP A 43 1.80 -6.91 -7.34
N ASN A 44 1.79 -5.61 -6.98
CA ASN A 44 2.76 -4.65 -7.47
C ASN A 44 3.78 -4.27 -6.36
N PRO A 45 5.05 -4.72 -6.46
CA PRO A 45 6.08 -4.43 -5.45
C PRO A 45 6.28 -2.94 -5.19
N GLY A 46 6.18 -2.11 -6.24
CA GLY A 46 6.33 -0.66 -6.12
C GLY A 46 5.25 -0.04 -5.23
N CYS A 47 3.98 -0.43 -5.44
CA CYS A 47 2.91 -0.02 -4.55
C CYS A 47 3.06 -0.57 -3.13
N LEU A 48 3.46 -1.84 -2.98
CA LEU A 48 3.71 -2.41 -1.65
C LEU A 48 4.76 -1.59 -0.89
N MET A 49 5.91 -1.32 -1.52
CA MET A 49 6.99 -0.54 -0.92
C MET A 49 6.55 0.88 -0.54
N HIS A 50 5.85 1.56 -1.45
CA HIS A 50 5.45 2.95 -1.25
C HIS A 50 4.35 3.08 -0.18
N ILE A 51 3.35 2.20 -0.19
CA ILE A 51 2.29 2.14 0.84
C ILE A 51 2.88 1.77 2.20
N ALA A 52 3.76 0.76 2.26
CA ALA A 52 4.41 0.34 3.51
C ALA A 52 5.25 1.47 4.12
N ALA A 53 6.02 2.20 3.30
CA ALA A 53 6.79 3.35 3.75
C ALA A 53 5.89 4.46 4.31
N ALA A 54 4.82 4.82 3.60
CA ALA A 54 3.87 5.83 4.05
C ALA A 54 3.13 5.40 5.32
N ALA A 55 2.65 4.16 5.40
CA ALA A 55 1.98 3.60 6.56
C ALA A 55 2.88 3.63 7.81
N ARG A 56 4.17 3.27 7.63
CA ARG A 56 5.18 3.35 8.71
C ARG A 56 5.38 4.79 9.19
N ARG A 57 5.48 5.77 8.28
CA ARG A 57 5.60 7.19 8.66
C ARG A 57 4.40 7.69 9.45
N ARG A 58 3.19 7.21 9.12
CA ARG A 58 1.94 7.55 9.81
C ARG A 58 1.73 6.77 11.12
N GLY A 59 2.57 5.77 11.42
CA GLY A 59 2.42 4.92 12.60
C GLY A 59 1.21 3.98 12.53
N LEU A 60 0.72 3.66 11.32
CA LEU A 60 -0.39 2.72 11.17
C LEU A 60 0.07 1.29 11.42
N LYS A 61 -0.72 0.53 12.19
CA LYS A 61 -0.55 -0.92 12.34
C LYS A 61 -1.19 -1.64 11.15
N LEU A 62 -0.57 -1.51 9.98
CA LEU A 62 -1.04 -2.10 8.72
C LEU A 62 -0.01 -3.10 8.19
N ARG A 63 -0.44 -4.35 8.00
CA ARG A 63 0.35 -5.34 7.26
C ARG A 63 0.18 -5.08 5.77
N VAL A 64 1.29 -4.88 5.07
CA VAL A 64 1.32 -4.79 3.61
C VAL A 64 1.95 -6.07 3.08
N ALA A 65 1.25 -6.81 2.24
CA ALA A 65 1.66 -8.14 1.78
C ALA A 65 1.49 -8.28 0.26
N HIS A 66 2.34 -9.10 -0.36
CA HIS A 66 2.09 -9.53 -1.72
C HIS A 66 0.93 -10.54 -1.76
N VAL A 67 0.08 -10.49 -2.79
CA VAL A 67 -1.07 -11.43 -2.88
C VAL A 67 -0.64 -12.90 -2.80
N LEU A 68 0.52 -13.25 -3.38
CA LEU A 68 1.06 -14.61 -3.32
C LEU A 68 1.58 -15.01 -1.93
N GLU A 69 1.98 -14.07 -1.08
CA GLU A 69 2.36 -14.40 0.30
C GLU A 69 1.14 -14.92 1.07
N LEU A 70 -0.02 -14.29 0.86
CA LEU A 70 -1.27 -14.73 1.48
C LEU A 70 -1.70 -16.11 0.99
N VAL A 71 -1.53 -16.39 -0.30
CA VAL A 71 -1.80 -17.72 -0.87
C VAL A 71 -0.84 -18.75 -0.30
N ALA A 72 0.46 -18.45 -0.24
CA ALA A 72 1.47 -19.35 0.30
C ALA A 72 1.24 -19.66 1.79
N GLU A 73 0.89 -18.65 2.59
CA GLU A 73 0.51 -18.81 3.99
C GLU A 73 -0.68 -19.74 4.15
N HIS A 74 -1.72 -19.57 3.33
CA HIS A 74 -2.89 -20.44 3.38
C HIS A 74 -2.53 -21.89 3.03
N LEU A 75 -1.76 -22.10 1.95
CA LEU A 75 -1.34 -23.44 1.52
C LEU A 75 -0.45 -24.14 2.55
N ALA A 76 0.38 -23.39 3.30
CA ALA A 76 1.23 -23.94 4.35
C ALA A 76 0.46 -24.37 5.63
N THR A 77 -0.81 -23.95 5.76
CA THR A 77 -1.68 -24.31 6.90
C THR A 77 -2.64 -25.46 6.60
N LEU A 78 -2.63 -25.97 5.37
CA LEU A 78 -3.32 -27.20 4.97
C LEU A 78 -2.46 -28.42 5.32
#